data_AF-A0A178AKA9-F1
#
_entry.id   AF-A0A178AKA9-F1
#
_cell.length_a   1.000
_cell.length_b   1.000
_cell.length_c   1.000
_cell.angle_alpha   90.00
_cell.angle_beta   90.00
_cell.angle_gamma   90.00
#
_symmetry.space_group_name_H-M   'P 1'
#
loop_
_entity.id
_entity.type
_entity.pdbx_description
1 polymer ?
#
loop_
_entity_poly.entity_id
_entity_poly.type
_entity_poly.pdbx_seq_one_letter_code
_entity_poly.pdbx_strand_id
1 'polypeptide(L)'
;MRGIPGLYNAAIDMLHEKVAARWVSPNLVVGSTYRRMTSGAALRKYLVDACTLTKDWETFRQTFQDDVANHVAEFLLDAMTNFAAGDLRQQCDRTAWTKLDRCQWHDHSGPGGKLRDELKK
;
A
#
# COMPACT_ATOMS: atom_id res chain seq x y z
N MET A 1 11.96 -0.68 -15.99
CA MET A 1 11.84 0.79 -16.07
C MET A 1 12.11 1.35 -14.68
N ARG A 2 13.09 2.24 -14.51
CA ARG A 2 13.31 2.95 -13.25
C ARG A 2 12.36 4.14 -13.25
N GLY A 3 11.20 4.02 -12.60
CA GLY A 3 10.28 5.15 -12.46
C GLY A 3 10.92 6.26 -11.61
N ILE A 4 10.32 7.46 -11.62
CA ILE A 4 10.80 8.61 -10.87
C ILE A 4 10.45 8.39 -9.39
N PRO A 5 11.41 8.13 -8.47
CA PRO A 5 11.10 7.74 -7.09
C PRO A 5 10.21 8.76 -6.37
N GLY A 6 10.45 10.06 -6.59
CA GLY A 6 9.66 11.14 -6.01
C GLY A 6 8.17 11.10 -6.40
N LEU A 7 7.84 10.61 -7.59
CA LEU A 7 6.45 10.50 -8.03
C LEU A 7 5.72 9.38 -7.27
N TYR A 8 6.41 8.27 -6.98
CA TYR A 8 5.81 7.17 -6.23
C TYR A 8 5.59 7.51 -4.76
N ASN A 9 6.56 8.19 -4.13
CA ASN A 9 6.40 8.66 -2.76
C ASN A 9 5.23 9.64 -2.64
N ALA A 10 5.13 10.60 -3.58
CA ALA A 10 3.99 11.51 -3.63
C ALA A 10 2.65 10.78 -3.83
N ALA A 11 2.61 9.74 -4.67
CA ALA A 11 1.41 8.94 -4.85
C ALA A 11 1.02 8.18 -3.56
N ILE A 12 2.00 7.66 -2.81
CA ILE A 12 1.77 7.01 -1.52
C ILE A 12 1.23 8.02 -0.51
N ASP A 13 1.83 9.21 -0.40
CA ASP A 13 1.36 10.29 0.47
C ASP A 13 -0.12 10.63 0.17
N MET A 14 -0.45 10.89 -1.10
CA MET A 14 -1.81 11.23 -1.52
C MET A 14 -2.82 10.10 -1.26
N LEU A 15 -2.43 8.85 -1.51
CA LEU A 15 -3.30 7.71 -1.23
C LEU A 15 -3.52 7.55 0.26
N HIS A 16 -2.48 7.71 1.07
CA HIS A 16 -2.57 7.59 2.53
C HIS A 16 -3.51 8.64 3.11
N GLU A 17 -3.39 9.88 2.66
CA GLU A 17 -4.30 10.97 3.03
C GLU A 17 -5.74 10.67 2.58
N LYS A 18 -5.93 10.15 1.36
CA LYS A 18 -7.27 9.81 0.85
C LYS A 18 -7.92 8.66 1.64
N VAL A 19 -7.16 7.62 1.96
CA VAL A 19 -7.61 6.52 2.84
C VAL A 19 -7.94 7.07 4.22
N ALA A 20 -7.09 7.94 4.79
CA ALA A 20 -7.35 8.57 6.07
C ALA A 20 -8.60 9.47 6.05
N ALA A 21 -8.84 10.20 4.95
CA ALA A 21 -9.94 11.15 4.83
C ALA A 21 -11.30 10.45 4.64
N ARG A 22 -11.31 9.35 3.87
CA ARG A 22 -12.56 8.67 3.47
C ARG A 22 -12.79 7.34 4.16
N TRP A 23 -11.75 6.77 4.77
CA TRP A 23 -11.74 5.43 5.36
C TRP A 23 -12.21 4.34 4.38
N VAL A 24 -11.67 4.40 3.16
CA VAL A 24 -11.99 3.46 2.07
C VAL A 24 -10.73 2.88 1.47
N SER A 25 -10.81 1.62 1.03
CA SER A 25 -9.72 0.95 0.32
C SER A 25 -9.49 1.58 -1.06
N PRO A 26 -8.23 1.74 -1.51
CA PRO A 26 -7.89 2.34 -2.80
C PRO A 26 -8.10 1.39 -4.00
N ASN A 27 -9.24 0.68 -4.07
CA ASN A 27 -9.50 -0.38 -5.06
C ASN A 27 -9.30 0.06 -6.52
N LEU A 28 -9.76 1.28 -6.86
CA LEU A 28 -9.68 1.81 -8.24
C LEU A 28 -8.26 1.94 -8.78
N VAL A 29 -7.25 2.09 -7.91
CA VAL A 29 -5.85 2.22 -8.33
C VAL A 29 -5.09 0.89 -8.31
N VAL A 30 -5.66 -0.17 -7.74
CA VAL A 30 -5.04 -1.50 -7.69
C VAL A 30 -4.83 -2.03 -9.10
N GLY A 31 -5.88 -2.02 -9.93
CA GLY A 31 -5.83 -2.49 -11.32
C GLY A 31 -4.80 -1.78 -12.20
N SER A 32 -4.71 -0.45 -12.10
CA SER A 32 -3.72 0.31 -12.88
C SER A 32 -2.29 0.10 -12.35
N THR A 33 -2.12 0.01 -11.04
CA THR A 33 -0.81 -0.19 -10.39
C THR A 33 -0.22 -1.54 -10.74
N TYR A 34 -0.98 -2.63 -10.57
CA TYR A 34 -0.48 -3.97 -10.83
C TYR A 34 -0.21 -4.21 -12.33
N ARG A 35 -0.98 -3.61 -13.24
CA ARG A 35 -0.68 -3.71 -14.68
C ARG A 35 0.61 -2.98 -15.11
N ARG A 36 1.06 -1.98 -14.35
CA ARG A 36 2.14 -1.06 -14.78
C ARG A 36 3.41 -1.15 -13.96
N MET A 37 3.35 -1.74 -12.78
CA MET A 37 4.48 -1.83 -11.85
C MET A 37 4.97 -3.26 -11.74
N THR A 38 6.26 -3.41 -11.51
CA THR A 38 6.89 -4.71 -11.26
C THR A 38 6.53 -5.24 -9.87
N SER A 39 6.67 -6.55 -9.68
CA SER A 39 6.66 -7.17 -8.35
C SER A 39 7.68 -6.49 -7.43
N GLY A 40 7.32 -6.32 -6.15
CA GLY A 40 8.18 -5.66 -5.16
C GLY A 40 8.21 -4.13 -5.23
N ALA A 41 7.47 -3.50 -6.15
CA ALA A 41 7.34 -2.04 -6.16
C ALA A 41 6.71 -1.54 -4.84
N ALA A 42 7.26 -0.46 -4.28
CA ALA A 42 6.85 0.06 -2.99
C ALA A 42 5.36 0.46 -2.95
N LEU A 43 4.82 0.95 -4.07
CA LEU A 43 3.39 1.23 -4.19
C LEU A 43 2.51 -0.04 -4.15
N ARG A 44 2.95 -1.18 -4.72
CA ARG A 44 2.21 -2.45 -4.59
C ARG A 44 2.16 -2.88 -3.12
N LYS A 45 3.31 -2.82 -2.42
CA LYS A 45 3.39 -3.10 -0.98
C LYS A 45 2.45 -2.19 -0.18
N TYR A 46 2.47 -0.89 -0.46
CA TYR A 46 1.57 0.08 0.18
C TYR A 46 0.09 -0.29 -0.01
N LEU A 47 -0.34 -0.65 -1.24
CA LEU A 47 -1.75 -0.99 -1.50
C LEU A 47 -2.19 -2.25 -0.74
N VAL A 48 -1.31 -3.24 -0.66
CA VAL A 48 -1.55 -4.48 0.10
C VAL A 48 -1.67 -4.14 1.58
N ASP A 49 -0.66 -3.47 2.16
CA ASP A 49 -0.66 -3.08 3.57
C ASP A 49 -1.87 -2.20 3.91
N ALA A 50 -2.22 -1.24 3.05
CA ALA A 50 -3.40 -0.39 3.23
C ALA A 50 -4.68 -1.20 3.29
N CYS A 51 -4.80 -2.23 2.46
CA CYS A 51 -5.97 -3.10 2.46
C CYS A 51 -6.03 -3.97 3.71
N THR A 52 -4.92 -4.61 4.07
CA THR A 52 -4.85 -5.57 5.19
C THR A 52 -4.85 -4.90 6.56
N LEU A 53 -4.40 -3.65 6.66
CA LEU A 53 -4.43 -2.87 7.90
C LEU A 53 -5.78 -2.23 8.18
N THR A 54 -6.55 -1.90 7.15
CA THR A 54 -7.84 -1.18 7.31
C THR A 54 -9.05 -2.10 7.25
N LYS A 55 -8.88 -3.37 6.89
CA LYS A 55 -9.96 -4.36 6.76
C LYS A 55 -9.59 -5.68 7.43
N ASP A 56 -10.61 -6.33 7.98
CA ASP A 56 -10.52 -7.74 8.32
C ASP A 56 -10.64 -8.64 7.09
N TRP A 57 -10.32 -9.92 7.30
CA TRP A 57 -10.41 -10.94 6.26
C TRP A 57 -11.82 -11.04 5.68
N GLU A 58 -12.85 -10.92 6.50
CA GLU A 58 -14.24 -11.09 6.09
C GLU A 58 -14.69 -9.95 5.16
N THR A 59 -14.41 -8.71 5.56
CA THR A 59 -14.64 -7.48 4.80
C THR A 59 -13.83 -7.45 3.53
N PHE A 60 -12.56 -7.89 3.59
CA PHE A 60 -11.71 -8.06 2.42
C PHE A 60 -12.38 -9.04 1.45
N ARG A 61 -12.66 -10.27 1.88
CA ARG A 61 -13.28 -11.32 1.07
C ARG A 61 -14.59 -10.85 0.43
N GLN A 62 -15.47 -10.22 1.20
CA GLN A 62 -16.74 -9.70 0.70
C GLN A 62 -16.55 -8.63 -0.38
N THR A 63 -15.63 -7.67 -0.16
CA THR A 63 -15.31 -6.62 -1.14
C THR A 63 -14.93 -7.21 -2.50
N PHE A 64 -14.20 -8.33 -2.51
CA PHE A 64 -13.79 -8.99 -3.73
C PHE A 64 -14.92 -9.87 -4.30
N GLN A 65 -15.69 -10.57 -3.48
CA GLN A 65 -16.85 -11.31 -3.99
C GLN A 65 -17.87 -10.42 -4.72
N ASP A 66 -18.01 -9.17 -4.30
CA ASP A 66 -18.93 -8.20 -4.92
C ASP A 66 -18.39 -7.56 -6.22
N ASP A 67 -17.08 -7.64 -6.47
CA ASP A 67 -16.40 -6.94 -7.58
C ASP A 67 -15.46 -7.85 -8.39
N VAL A 68 -15.94 -9.07 -8.70
CA VAL A 68 -15.17 -10.12 -9.39
C VAL A 68 -14.57 -9.65 -10.71
N ALA A 69 -15.27 -8.79 -11.45
CA ALA A 69 -14.84 -8.31 -12.76
C ALA A 69 -13.59 -7.41 -12.70
N ASN A 70 -13.32 -6.76 -11.56
CA ASN A 70 -12.17 -5.86 -11.38
C ASN A 70 -11.04 -6.51 -10.57
N HIS A 71 -11.07 -7.83 -10.40
CA HIS A 71 -10.04 -8.56 -9.69
C HIS A 71 -8.68 -8.47 -10.36
N VAL A 72 -7.67 -8.16 -9.53
CA VAL A 72 -6.27 -8.33 -9.90
C VAL A 72 -5.75 -9.53 -9.13
N ALA A 73 -5.62 -10.67 -9.81
CA ALA A 73 -5.22 -11.93 -9.19
C ALA A 73 -3.89 -11.81 -8.41
N GLU A 74 -2.92 -11.08 -8.96
CA GLU A 74 -1.64 -10.80 -8.30
C GLU A 74 -1.83 -10.05 -6.96
N PHE A 75 -2.74 -9.08 -6.91
CA PHE A 75 -3.03 -8.34 -5.67
C PHE A 75 -3.67 -9.25 -4.63
N LEU A 76 -4.60 -10.12 -5.05
CA LEU A 76 -5.23 -11.08 -4.15
C LEU A 76 -4.19 -12.02 -3.54
N LEU A 77 -3.27 -12.54 -4.34
CA LEU A 77 -2.19 -13.40 -3.86
C LEU A 77 -1.28 -12.68 -2.85
N ASP A 78 -0.89 -11.44 -3.15
CA ASP A 78 -0.08 -10.64 -2.23
C ASP A 78 -0.82 -10.37 -0.90
N ALA A 79 -2.09 -9.97 -0.97
CA ALA A 79 -2.90 -9.68 0.22
C ALA A 79 -3.23 -10.93 1.05
N MET A 80 -3.54 -12.04 0.40
CA MET A 80 -3.77 -13.32 1.09
C MET A 80 -2.54 -13.80 1.83
N THR A 81 -1.34 -13.55 1.29
CA THR A 81 -0.08 -13.88 1.97
C THR A 81 0.06 -13.12 3.28
N ASN A 82 -0.30 -11.83 3.32
CA ASN A 82 -0.30 -11.05 4.56
C ASN A 82 -1.32 -11.57 5.58
N PHE A 83 -2.53 -11.92 5.16
CA PHE A 83 -3.54 -12.51 6.07
C PHE A 83 -3.12 -13.89 6.60
N ALA A 84 -2.56 -14.74 5.73
CA ALA A 84 -2.15 -16.10 6.07
C ALA A 84 -0.89 -16.15 6.95
N ALA A 85 0.01 -15.17 6.82
CA ALA A 85 1.21 -15.08 7.64
C ALA A 85 0.90 -14.88 9.14
N GLY A 86 -0.35 -14.60 9.51
CA GLY A 86 -0.69 -14.23 10.88
C GLY A 86 -0.01 -12.93 11.30
N ASP A 87 0.56 -12.17 10.35
CA ASP A 87 0.96 -10.78 10.50
C ASP A 87 -0.31 -9.93 10.52
N LEU A 88 -1.17 -10.26 11.50
CA LEU A 88 -2.25 -9.44 12.00
C LEU A 88 -1.59 -8.27 12.70
N ARG A 89 -0.85 -7.44 11.94
CA ARG A 89 -0.67 -6.05 12.32
C ARG A 89 -2.05 -5.60 12.73
N GLN A 90 -2.19 -5.29 14.02
CA GLN A 90 -3.47 -5.04 14.63
C GLN A 90 -4.19 -4.04 13.74
N GLN A 91 -5.38 -4.42 13.24
CA GLN A 91 -6.12 -3.58 12.31
C GLN A 91 -6.13 -2.17 12.87
N CYS A 92 -5.63 -1.24 12.06
CA CYS A 92 -5.52 0.12 12.51
C CYS A 92 -6.88 0.77 12.35
N ASP A 93 -7.34 1.44 13.40
CA ASP A 93 -8.43 2.39 13.25
C ASP A 93 -7.92 3.65 12.50
N ARG A 94 -8.85 4.56 12.22
CA ARG A 94 -8.55 5.81 11.52
C ARG A 94 -7.49 6.67 12.21
N THR A 95 -7.48 6.66 13.54
CA THR A 95 -6.54 7.45 14.34
C THR A 95 -5.15 6.83 14.30
N ALA A 96 -5.05 5.51 14.37
CA ALA A 96 -3.79 4.79 14.22
C ALA A 96 -3.23 4.96 12.79
N TRP A 97 -4.07 4.83 11.77
CA TRP A 97 -3.68 5.01 10.36
C TRP A 97 -3.06 6.38 10.10
N THR A 98 -3.69 7.47 10.57
CA THR A 98 -3.17 8.83 10.36
C THR A 98 -1.79 9.07 10.97
N LYS A 99 -1.40 8.27 11.96
CA LYS A 99 -0.11 8.34 12.65
C LYS A 99 0.95 7.39 12.10
N LEU A 100 0.61 6.53 11.13
CA LEU A 100 1.58 5.59 10.56
C LEU A 100 2.71 6.35 9.85
N ASP A 101 3.95 5.92 10.13
CA ASP A 101 5.10 6.41 9.39
C ASP A 101 5.07 5.84 7.97
N ARG A 102 4.90 6.72 6.99
CA ARG A 102 4.83 6.36 5.57
C ARG A 102 6.18 6.02 4.97
N CYS A 103 7.27 6.34 5.68
CA CYS A 103 8.64 6.05 5.22
C CYS A 103 8.88 4.55 5.00
N GLN A 104 8.11 3.68 5.66
CA GLN A 104 8.16 2.23 5.45
C GLN A 104 7.74 1.79 4.03
N TRP A 105 7.03 2.65 3.30
CA TRP A 105 6.63 2.42 1.90
C TRP A 105 7.34 3.36 0.92
N HIS A 106 8.10 4.33 1.39
CA HIS A 106 8.81 5.25 0.52
C HIS A 106 10.09 4.64 -0.03
N ASP A 107 10.36 4.92 -1.30
CA ASP A 107 11.65 4.64 -1.90
C ASP A 107 12.64 5.74 -1.50
N HIS A 108 13.70 5.35 -0.80
CA HIS A 108 14.79 6.24 -0.35
C HIS A 108 15.97 6.23 -1.33
N SER A 109 15.90 5.54 -2.47
CA SER A 109 17.02 5.43 -3.41
C SER A 109 17.33 6.71 -4.20
N GLY A 110 16.57 7.79 -4.00
CA GLY A 110 16.78 9.08 -4.66
C GLY A 110 17.89 9.94 -4.02
N PRO A 111 18.32 11.03 -4.68
CA PRO A 111 19.38 11.93 -4.17
C PRO A 111 19.10 12.48 -2.76
N GLY A 112 17.82 12.74 -2.44
CA GLY A 112 17.39 13.21 -1.13
C GLY A 112 17.45 12.16 -0.01
N GLY A 113 17.44 10.87 -0.34
CA GLY A 113 17.59 9.78 0.64
C GLY A 113 19.06 9.55 1.01
N LYS A 114 19.96 9.60 0.02
CA LYS A 114 21.42 9.53 0.24
C LYS A 114 21.94 10.58 1.22
N LEU A 115 21.44 11.82 1.12
CA LEU A 115 21.83 12.92 2.01
C LEU A 115 21.46 12.65 3.49
N ARG A 116 20.36 11.92 3.76
CA ARG A 116 19.96 11.59 5.14
C ARG A 116 20.81 10.46 5.75
N ASP A 117 21.32 9.55 4.93
CA ASP A 117 22.19 8.46 5.39
C ASP A 117 23.63 8.95 5.62
N GLU A 118 24.09 9.93 4.85
CA GLU A 118 25.40 10.56 5.05
C GLU A 118 25.45 11.47 6.29
N LEU A 119 24.33 12.08 6.68
CA LEU A 119 24.21 12.90 7.91
C LEU A 119 24.09 12.09 9.21
N LYS A 120 24.00 10.76 9.13
CA LYS A 120 23.94 9.85 10.28
C LYS A 120 25.26 9.13 10.56
N LYS A 121 26.33 9.45 9.82
CA LYS A 121 27.70 9.01 10.09
C LYS A 121 28.47 10.10 10.84
#